data_AF-A0A7L4DMV9-F1
#
_entry.id   AF-A0A7L4DMV9-F1
#
_cell.length_a   1.000
_cell.length_b   1.000
_cell.length_c   1.000
_cell.angle_alpha   90.00
_cell.angle_beta   90.00
_cell.angle_gamma   90.00
#
_symmetry.space_group_name_H-M   'P 1'
#
loop_
_entity.id
_entity.type
_entity.pdbx_description
1 polymer ?
#
loop_
_entity_poly.entity_id
_entity_poly.type
_entity_poly.pdbx_seq_one_letter_code
_entity_poly.pdbx_strand_id
1 'polypeptide(L)'
;DPLPPPLPEKQLQRAESLPEQGLSHHCWGDLKPCASSTSYSIPPPYLRREEGAPSSIPPWNSPSWGPKKPLTKSQSLVEPVARSSPQKAPSPSPAELTFGTADAELGQVLEKPAGVCGVVLGCQAATLARLSARIQQELVGPEERQQLLEAELAGKSWAAFSILAREPCCESGDAWYFPVGFTFEQTQLVFVAKVPKPCCASLGVQSSLGVHCNIQRLIGRLTNHLPRELVLPGSPGEQSQSPSREEPAHLAAQPVPQVLISPDVPHQTLAGFVKESHGLHRTSPGHYERLACLLLLQVCMGLEHLRVHNVGQGDLCPENLLLVQCPCPPQSQQGNEASLGLSLPRLLISSFFKVKDKRRPCSTSQEQDWTKGLAAPPSLVADELNVGMLIYQILHVDISLEKALGFRSNRLPEIPSLSIYSTGLKRLATLLLHRDPCKRVSIEQARSMLQVLLWGPRQELFARSKKTLALLRSWVEVKRALLLLKFAENSAGAVGSPSLEEWLCCQYFKEVSEHTLYQVTQALY
;
A
#
# COMPACT_ATOMS: atom_id res chain seq x y z
N ASP A 1 9.83 26.13 61.73
CA ASP A 1 10.55 26.25 60.45
C ASP A 1 11.83 25.42 60.46
N PRO A 2 12.06 24.61 59.42
CA PRO A 2 13.37 24.28 58.90
C PRO A 2 13.58 24.94 57.52
N LEU A 3 14.84 25.21 57.12
CA LEU A 3 15.14 25.80 55.82
C LEU A 3 14.97 24.80 54.65
N PRO A 4 14.68 25.28 53.42
CA PRO A 4 14.69 24.45 52.22
C PRO A 4 16.11 24.04 51.80
N PRO A 5 16.27 22.93 51.04
CA PRO A 5 17.57 22.43 50.59
C PRO A 5 18.17 23.25 49.43
N PRO A 6 19.50 23.19 49.21
CA PRO A 6 20.18 23.90 48.13
C PRO A 6 19.93 23.29 46.74
N LEU A 7 20.09 24.11 45.71
CA LEU A 7 20.02 23.70 44.30
C LEU A 7 21.33 23.04 43.83
N PRO A 8 21.27 22.09 42.86
CA PRO A 8 22.47 21.39 42.37
C PRO A 8 23.34 22.26 41.46
N GLU A 9 24.67 22.13 41.63
CA GLU A 9 25.67 22.83 40.83
C GLU A 9 25.80 22.26 39.41
N LYS A 10 26.06 23.13 38.42
CA LYS A 10 26.42 22.71 37.06
C LYS A 10 27.93 22.53 36.92
N GLN A 11 28.39 21.29 36.85
CA GLN A 11 29.74 21.01 36.38
C GLN A 11 29.85 21.29 34.87
N LEU A 12 30.70 22.25 34.50
CA LEU A 12 31.16 22.47 33.12
C LEU A 12 32.57 21.90 33.00
N GLN A 13 32.76 20.88 32.17
CA GLN A 13 34.10 20.40 31.80
C GLN A 13 34.66 21.22 30.63
N ARG A 14 36.00 21.30 30.56
CA ARG A 14 36.75 22.27 29.75
C ARG A 14 37.96 21.62 29.10
N ALA A 15 38.22 21.95 27.84
CA ALA A 15 39.52 21.96 27.18
C ALA A 15 39.60 23.31 26.44
N GLU A 16 40.65 24.13 26.50
CA GLU A 16 42.08 23.89 26.19
C GLU A 16 42.33 23.62 24.70
N SER A 17 43.14 24.40 23.96
CA SER A 17 43.69 25.76 24.19
C SER A 17 44.19 26.39 22.87
N LEU A 18 44.34 27.73 22.83
CA LEU A 18 44.90 28.52 21.73
C LEU A 18 46.44 28.36 21.59
N PRO A 19 47.06 28.78 20.46
CA PRO A 19 47.57 30.15 20.30
C PRO A 19 47.22 30.84 18.95
N GLU A 20 47.49 32.15 18.88
CA GLU A 20 47.11 33.08 17.80
C GLU A 20 48.31 33.59 16.98
N GLN A 21 48.06 34.13 15.78
CA GLN A 21 48.68 35.33 15.13
C GLN A 21 48.16 35.45 13.67
N GLY A 22 47.96 36.63 13.05
CA GLY A 22 48.17 38.03 13.47
C GLY A 22 47.28 39.02 12.68
N LEU A 23 47.51 40.33 12.82
CA LEU A 23 46.54 41.42 12.57
C LEU A 23 46.71 42.22 11.25
N SER A 24 45.73 43.11 11.00
CA SER A 24 45.76 44.42 10.26
C SER A 24 45.04 44.51 8.90
N HIS A 25 44.46 45.66 8.47
CA HIS A 25 43.77 46.77 9.17
C HIS A 25 43.05 47.67 8.12
N HIS A 26 41.78 48.09 8.38
CA HIS A 26 41.12 49.30 7.80
C HIS A 26 40.92 49.40 6.25
N CYS A 27 40.05 50.25 5.66
CA CYS A 27 38.99 51.14 6.18
C CYS A 27 37.86 51.39 5.14
N TRP A 28 36.66 51.74 5.64
CA TRP A 28 35.61 52.66 5.12
C TRP A 28 35.50 53.05 3.63
N GLY A 29 34.25 53.10 3.12
CA GLY A 29 33.86 53.87 1.92
C GLY A 29 32.46 53.57 1.37
N ASP A 30 31.46 54.41 1.64
CA ASP A 30 30.12 54.35 1.02
C ASP A 30 30.08 54.94 -0.39
N LEU A 31 29.18 54.45 -1.25
CA LEU A 31 28.10 55.23 -1.94
C LEU A 31 27.46 54.48 -3.15
N LYS A 32 26.15 54.71 -3.32
CA LYS A 32 25.31 54.47 -4.53
C LYS A 32 24.80 55.86 -5.02
N PRO A 33 23.97 56.04 -6.09
CA PRO A 33 23.32 55.10 -7.03
C PRO A 33 23.41 55.52 -8.54
N CYS A 34 22.50 54.99 -9.38
CA CYS A 34 22.05 55.49 -10.70
C CYS A 34 22.97 55.27 -11.93
N ALA A 35 22.47 55.20 -13.19
CA ALA A 35 21.12 54.90 -13.74
C ALA A 35 21.20 54.66 -15.28
N SER A 36 20.06 54.32 -15.93
CA SER A 36 19.87 54.10 -17.40
C SER A 36 20.66 52.91 -18.01
N SER A 37 20.17 52.05 -18.91
CA SER A 37 19.30 52.18 -20.12
C SER A 37 20.02 52.90 -21.28
N THR A 38 19.95 52.49 -22.55
CA THR A 38 18.83 51.87 -23.31
C THR A 38 19.34 50.92 -24.43
N SER A 39 18.43 50.15 -25.04
CA SER A 39 18.62 49.05 -26.01
C SER A 39 18.80 49.40 -27.51
N TYR A 40 19.29 48.43 -28.31
CA TYR A 40 18.81 47.98 -29.66
C TYR A 40 19.87 47.69 -30.80
N SER A 41 19.72 46.50 -31.42
CA SER A 41 19.77 46.15 -32.88
C SER A 41 20.97 46.44 -33.84
N ILE A 42 21.89 45.47 -33.98
CA ILE A 42 22.10 44.52 -35.13
C ILE A 42 21.38 44.85 -36.48
N PRO A 43 21.94 44.63 -37.73
CA PRO A 43 23.32 44.60 -38.31
C PRO A 43 23.35 45.35 -39.72
N PRO A 44 23.86 44.81 -40.87
CA PRO A 44 25.21 44.39 -41.34
C PRO A 44 25.80 45.39 -42.41
N PRO A 45 26.87 45.08 -43.22
CA PRO A 45 26.77 44.26 -44.45
C PRO A 45 28.03 43.37 -44.72
N TYR A 46 28.38 43.07 -45.99
CA TYR A 46 29.09 41.86 -46.46
C TYR A 46 30.36 42.10 -47.33
N LEU A 47 31.15 41.02 -47.53
CA LEU A 47 32.09 40.68 -48.65
C LEU A 47 33.58 41.13 -48.67
N ARG A 48 34.47 40.10 -48.72
CA ARG A 48 35.77 39.97 -49.44
C ARG A 48 36.98 40.86 -49.04
N ARG A 49 38.24 40.51 -49.37
CA ARG A 49 38.97 39.23 -49.63
C ARG A 49 40.46 39.56 -49.91
N GLU A 50 41.40 38.77 -49.38
CA GLU A 50 42.88 38.85 -49.67
C GLU A 50 43.52 40.20 -49.24
N GLU A 51 44.84 40.38 -49.03
CA GLU A 51 46.02 39.50 -49.04
C GLU A 51 47.12 40.11 -48.14
N GLY A 52 48.27 39.43 -47.94
CA GLY A 52 49.52 40.10 -47.50
C GLY A 52 50.17 39.60 -46.19
N ALA A 53 51.27 38.85 -46.33
CA ALA A 53 52.28 38.61 -45.29
C ALA A 53 53.30 39.80 -45.25
N PRO A 54 54.45 39.83 -44.50
CA PRO A 54 55.41 38.74 -44.23
C PRO A 54 55.96 38.79 -42.76
N SER A 55 57.07 38.19 -42.31
CA SER A 55 58.05 37.18 -42.79
C SER A 55 58.50 36.38 -41.53
N SER A 56 59.04 35.15 -41.57
CA SER A 56 60.28 34.71 -42.24
C SER A 56 60.30 33.18 -42.47
N ILE A 57 61.25 32.66 -43.27
CA ILE A 57 61.23 31.27 -43.81
C ILE A 57 62.65 30.59 -43.78
N PRO A 58 62.92 29.36 -44.33
CA PRO A 58 63.94 28.44 -43.80
C PRO A 58 65.15 28.27 -44.76
N PRO A 59 66.10 27.35 -44.45
CA PRO A 59 65.99 25.94 -44.91
C PRO A 59 66.13 24.93 -43.75
N TRP A 60 65.95 23.60 -43.85
CA TRP A 60 65.27 22.64 -44.77
C TRP A 60 65.33 21.25 -44.06
N ASN A 61 64.84 20.09 -44.52
CA ASN A 61 64.54 19.51 -45.84
C ASN A 61 63.25 18.65 -45.80
N SER A 62 62.99 17.86 -46.85
CA SER A 62 62.04 16.72 -46.86
C SER A 62 62.57 15.62 -47.81
N PRO A 63 61.94 14.43 -47.91
CA PRO A 63 60.78 14.32 -48.81
C PRO A 63 59.58 13.52 -48.24
N SER A 64 58.40 13.80 -48.77
CA SER A 64 57.10 13.19 -48.43
C SER A 64 56.64 12.18 -49.50
N TRP A 65 55.79 11.21 -49.14
CA TRP A 65 54.83 10.55 -50.07
C TRP A 65 53.73 9.74 -49.34
N GLY A 66 52.46 10.12 -49.53
CA GLY A 66 51.27 9.25 -49.62
C GLY A 66 50.79 8.38 -48.42
N PRO A 67 49.54 8.53 -47.93
CA PRO A 67 48.95 7.65 -46.90
C PRO A 67 48.35 6.34 -47.47
N LYS A 68 48.35 5.26 -46.67
CA LYS A 68 47.63 4.00 -46.97
C LYS A 68 46.96 3.37 -45.74
N LYS A 69 45.64 3.14 -45.89
CA LYS A 69 44.71 2.22 -45.21
C LYS A 69 45.17 1.38 -43.98
N PRO A 70 44.39 1.35 -42.88
CA PRO A 70 44.30 0.20 -41.98
C PRO A 70 43.67 -1.04 -42.65
N LEU A 71 43.87 -2.22 -42.08
CA LEU A 71 43.42 -3.52 -42.61
C LEU A 71 42.09 -4.01 -41.99
N THR A 72 41.40 -4.91 -42.69
CA THR A 72 40.08 -5.47 -42.31
C THR A 72 40.15 -6.91 -41.83
N LYS A 73 39.35 -7.23 -40.79
CA LYS A 73 38.53 -8.45 -40.53
C LYS A 73 38.21 -8.52 -39.02
N SER A 74 37.14 -9.14 -38.53
CA SER A 74 36.16 -10.06 -39.17
C SER A 74 34.74 -9.46 -39.10
N GLN A 75 33.88 -9.52 -40.13
CA GLN A 75 33.23 -10.70 -40.72
C GLN A 75 32.36 -11.52 -39.74
N SER A 76 31.08 -11.13 -39.67
CA SER A 76 29.93 -12.03 -39.52
C SER A 76 28.94 -11.69 -40.66
N LEU A 77 28.18 -12.66 -41.17
CA LEU A 77 27.38 -12.50 -42.40
C LEU A 77 25.93 -12.13 -42.12
N VAL A 78 25.52 -10.94 -42.58
CA VAL A 78 24.19 -10.68 -43.20
C VAL A 78 24.40 -9.63 -44.30
N GLU A 79 23.87 -9.84 -45.50
CA GLU A 79 23.91 -8.83 -46.58
C GLU A 79 22.78 -7.79 -46.46
N PRO A 80 23.03 -6.51 -46.81
CA PRO A 80 22.01 -5.47 -46.69
C PRO A 80 21.09 -5.41 -47.92
N VAL A 81 19.81 -5.75 -47.74
CA VAL A 81 18.77 -5.42 -48.74
C VAL A 81 18.59 -3.90 -48.80
N ALA A 82 18.68 -3.33 -49.99
CA ALA A 82 18.69 -1.88 -50.18
C ALA A 82 17.29 -1.25 -50.20
N ARG A 83 17.15 -0.11 -49.51
CA ARG A 83 16.08 0.90 -49.63
C ARG A 83 14.64 0.45 -49.35
N SER A 84 14.21 0.71 -48.12
CA SER A 84 13.01 1.53 -47.91
C SER A 84 13.42 2.90 -47.34
N SER A 85 12.52 3.88 -47.38
CA SER A 85 12.73 5.20 -46.74
C SER A 85 12.97 5.06 -45.23
N PRO A 86 13.52 6.07 -44.52
CA PRO A 86 13.47 6.13 -43.07
C PRO A 86 12.02 6.35 -42.60
N GLN A 87 11.22 5.28 -42.64
CA GLN A 87 10.11 5.11 -41.71
C GLN A 87 10.74 5.17 -40.33
N LYS A 88 10.49 6.27 -39.62
CA LYS A 88 11.02 6.51 -38.28
C LYS A 88 10.66 5.31 -37.43
N ALA A 89 11.67 4.55 -36.99
CA ALA A 89 11.47 3.41 -36.11
C ALA A 89 10.64 3.88 -34.90
N PRO A 90 9.70 3.06 -34.39
CA PRO A 90 8.98 3.42 -33.18
C PRO A 90 10.02 3.67 -32.08
N SER A 91 10.05 4.90 -31.56
CA SER A 91 11.00 5.26 -30.51
C SER A 91 10.79 4.32 -29.32
N PRO A 92 11.87 3.69 -28.79
CA PRO A 92 11.74 2.69 -27.74
C PRO A 92 10.96 3.25 -26.55
N SER A 93 10.08 2.45 -25.96
CA SER A 93 9.25 2.99 -24.89
C SER A 93 10.12 3.28 -23.65
N PRO A 94 9.82 4.34 -22.88
CA PRO A 94 10.54 4.63 -21.64
C PRO A 94 10.51 3.52 -20.58
N ALA A 95 9.72 2.46 -20.77
CA ALA A 95 9.65 1.31 -19.88
C ALA A 95 10.68 0.21 -20.20
N GLU A 96 11.09 0.12 -21.48
CA GLU A 96 12.01 -0.90 -22.03
C GLU A 96 13.49 -0.49 -21.94
N LEU A 97 13.77 0.80 -21.72
CA LEU A 97 15.12 1.32 -21.57
C LEU A 97 15.82 0.74 -20.33
N THR A 98 17.05 0.26 -20.52
CA THR A 98 17.91 -0.28 -19.46
C THR A 98 19.34 0.26 -19.58
N PHE A 99 20.20 -0.06 -18.62
CA PHE A 99 21.63 0.27 -18.71
C PHE A 99 22.34 -0.39 -19.91
N GLY A 100 21.75 -1.44 -20.50
CA GLY A 100 22.26 -2.11 -21.70
C GLY A 100 21.69 -1.60 -23.02
N THR A 101 20.85 -0.55 -23.02
CA THR A 101 20.30 0.04 -24.26
C THR A 101 21.40 0.70 -25.09
N ALA A 102 21.40 0.47 -26.40
CA ALA A 102 22.44 0.96 -27.30
C ALA A 102 22.35 2.47 -27.57
N ASP A 103 23.50 3.13 -27.76
CA ASP A 103 23.59 4.58 -28.02
C ASP A 103 22.77 5.05 -29.24
N ALA A 104 22.56 4.20 -30.24
CA ALA A 104 21.75 4.50 -31.43
C ALA A 104 20.24 4.62 -31.13
N GLU A 105 19.77 3.96 -30.07
CA GLU A 105 18.40 4.06 -29.56
C GLU A 105 18.27 5.28 -28.63
N LEU A 106 19.28 5.50 -27.77
CA LEU A 106 19.35 6.67 -26.89
C LEU A 106 19.45 7.99 -27.68
N GLY A 107 20.19 8.03 -28.78
CA GLY A 107 20.36 9.24 -29.61
C GLY A 107 19.03 9.87 -30.03
N GLN A 108 18.06 9.05 -30.47
CA GLN A 108 16.73 9.49 -30.90
C GLN A 108 15.87 10.10 -29.76
N VAL A 109 16.22 9.81 -28.51
CA VAL A 109 15.62 10.38 -27.29
C VAL A 109 16.33 11.67 -26.89
N LEU A 110 17.67 11.65 -26.92
CA LEU A 110 18.53 12.71 -26.42
C LEU A 110 18.52 14.00 -27.28
N GLU A 111 18.09 13.91 -28.54
CA GLU A 111 17.90 15.07 -29.45
C GLU A 111 17.02 16.20 -28.89
N LYS A 112 16.23 15.96 -27.83
CA LYS A 112 15.36 16.98 -27.21
C LYS A 112 15.52 16.99 -25.69
N PRO A 113 15.87 18.12 -25.05
CA PRO A 113 15.98 18.21 -23.59
C PRO A 113 14.71 17.77 -22.84
N ALA A 114 13.53 18.11 -23.36
CA ALA A 114 12.24 17.66 -22.82
C ALA A 114 12.01 16.14 -22.99
N GLY A 115 12.62 15.52 -24.01
CA GLY A 115 12.62 14.07 -24.22
C GLY A 115 13.41 13.34 -23.14
N VAL A 116 14.57 13.88 -22.75
CA VAL A 116 15.39 13.33 -21.64
C VAL A 116 14.59 13.29 -20.34
N CYS A 117 13.92 14.39 -19.98
CA CYS A 117 13.06 14.43 -18.79
C CYS A 117 11.90 13.42 -18.89
N GLY A 118 11.20 13.38 -20.03
CA GLY A 118 10.10 12.42 -20.24
C GLY A 118 10.54 10.96 -20.13
N VAL A 119 11.74 10.63 -20.61
CA VAL A 119 12.31 9.28 -20.48
C VAL A 119 12.71 8.96 -19.06
N VAL A 120 13.38 9.87 -18.33
CA VAL A 120 13.72 9.63 -16.91
C VAL A 120 12.46 9.37 -16.08
N LEU A 121 11.40 10.15 -16.28
CA LEU A 121 10.12 9.98 -15.58
C LEU A 121 9.42 8.66 -15.96
N GLY A 122 9.50 8.25 -17.22
CA GLY A 122 8.99 6.95 -17.68
C GLY A 122 9.76 5.76 -17.08
N CYS A 123 11.10 5.84 -17.07
CA CYS A 123 11.97 4.86 -16.41
C CYS A 123 11.67 4.73 -14.91
N GLN A 124 11.39 5.85 -14.23
CA GLN A 124 10.98 5.85 -12.83
C GLN A 124 9.64 5.12 -12.63
N ALA A 125 8.61 5.44 -13.42
CA ALA A 125 7.30 4.81 -13.33
C ALA A 125 7.37 3.29 -13.61
N ALA A 126 8.09 2.88 -14.67
CA ALA A 126 8.27 1.48 -15.02
C ALA A 126 9.09 0.70 -13.96
N THR A 127 10.13 1.31 -13.39
CA THR A 127 10.91 0.69 -12.32
C THR A 127 10.10 0.55 -11.04
N LEU A 128 9.29 1.55 -10.69
CA LEU A 128 8.40 1.47 -9.54
C LEU A 128 7.34 0.38 -9.70
N ALA A 129 6.79 0.21 -10.91
CA ALA A 129 5.87 -0.90 -11.22
C ALA A 129 6.53 -2.27 -11.07
N ARG A 130 7.76 -2.45 -11.59
CA ARG A 130 8.55 -3.69 -11.42
C ARG A 130 8.87 -3.99 -9.95
N LEU A 131 9.28 -2.98 -9.18
CA LEU A 131 9.50 -3.12 -7.74
C LEU A 131 8.21 -3.51 -7.02
N SER A 132 7.09 -2.81 -7.28
CA SER A 132 5.80 -3.11 -6.64
C SER A 132 5.32 -4.54 -6.89
N ALA A 133 5.56 -5.09 -8.09
CA ALA A 133 5.26 -6.48 -8.42
C ALA A 133 6.19 -7.47 -7.72
N ARG A 134 7.51 -7.19 -7.65
CA ARG A 134 8.47 -8.03 -6.93
C ARG A 134 8.18 -8.09 -5.43
N ILE A 135 7.95 -6.93 -4.79
CA ILE A 135 7.61 -6.86 -3.36
C ILE A 135 6.31 -7.64 -3.09
N GLN A 136 5.35 -7.61 -4.03
CA GLN A 136 4.13 -8.41 -3.93
C GLN A 136 4.44 -9.92 -3.92
N GLN A 137 5.29 -10.42 -4.83
CA GLN A 137 5.70 -11.83 -4.83
C GLN A 137 6.41 -12.24 -3.54
N GLU A 138 7.24 -11.36 -2.96
CA GLU A 138 7.93 -11.58 -1.68
C GLU A 138 6.95 -11.58 -0.47
N LEU A 139 5.87 -10.78 -0.50
CA LEU A 139 4.84 -10.71 0.57
C LEU A 139 3.72 -11.77 0.49
N VAL A 140 3.53 -12.38 -0.69
CA VAL A 140 2.35 -13.21 -1.02
C VAL A 140 2.72 -14.65 -1.37
N GLY A 141 3.98 -14.88 -1.74
CA GLY A 141 4.51 -16.09 -2.37
C GLY A 141 4.49 -15.99 -3.91
N PRO A 142 5.46 -16.59 -4.63
CA PRO A 142 5.42 -16.64 -6.09
C PRO A 142 4.29 -17.56 -6.56
N GLU A 143 3.61 -17.16 -7.65
CA GLU A 143 2.38 -17.79 -8.12
C GLU A 143 2.57 -19.26 -8.52
N GLU A 144 3.72 -19.62 -9.09
CA GLU A 144 4.09 -21.00 -9.44
C GLU A 144 4.10 -21.92 -8.21
N ARG A 145 4.74 -21.48 -7.11
CA ARG A 145 4.75 -22.22 -5.84
C ARG A 145 3.35 -22.31 -5.23
N GLN A 146 2.54 -21.27 -5.39
CA GLN A 146 1.16 -21.26 -4.93
C GLN A 146 0.29 -22.28 -5.69
N GLN A 147 0.44 -22.37 -7.02
CA GLN A 147 -0.24 -23.37 -7.85
C GLN A 147 0.21 -24.79 -7.54
N LEU A 148 1.51 -25.01 -7.30
CA LEU A 148 2.05 -26.31 -6.86
C LEU A 148 1.51 -26.74 -5.49
N LEU A 149 1.37 -25.81 -4.54
CA LEU A 149 0.76 -26.07 -3.24
C LEU A 149 -0.74 -26.41 -3.37
N GLU A 150 -1.50 -25.70 -4.19
CA GLU A 150 -2.91 -26.00 -4.47
C GLU A 150 -3.08 -27.36 -5.15
N ALA A 151 -2.19 -27.71 -6.09
CA ALA A 151 -2.18 -29.02 -6.75
C ALA A 151 -1.85 -30.16 -5.78
N GLU A 152 -0.86 -30.00 -4.89
CA GLU A 152 -0.59 -30.99 -3.85
C GLU A 152 -1.71 -31.06 -2.81
N LEU A 153 -2.38 -29.96 -2.45
CA LEU A 153 -3.47 -30.01 -1.46
C LEU A 153 -4.79 -30.56 -2.04
N ALA A 154 -4.91 -30.68 -3.37
CA ALA A 154 -6.10 -31.19 -4.05
C ALA A 154 -6.39 -32.66 -3.67
N GLY A 155 -7.58 -32.90 -3.09
CA GLY A 155 -8.04 -34.25 -2.73
C GLY A 155 -7.35 -34.89 -1.51
N LYS A 156 -6.38 -34.21 -0.86
CA LYS A 156 -5.83 -34.67 0.42
C LYS A 156 -6.92 -34.62 1.51
N SER A 157 -6.82 -35.49 2.50
CA SER A 157 -7.71 -35.51 3.68
C SER A 157 -6.96 -35.08 4.94
N TRP A 158 -7.67 -34.96 6.08
CA TRP A 158 -7.08 -34.68 7.39
C TRP A 158 -5.86 -35.53 7.75
N ALA A 159 -5.77 -36.77 7.25
CA ALA A 159 -4.62 -37.64 7.49
C ALA A 159 -3.29 -37.15 6.88
N ALA A 160 -3.33 -36.16 5.99
CA ALA A 160 -2.13 -35.50 5.45
C ALA A 160 -1.64 -34.31 6.31
N PHE A 161 -2.37 -33.96 7.39
CA PHE A 161 -2.10 -32.79 8.24
C PHE A 161 -1.79 -33.22 9.67
N SER A 162 -0.83 -32.52 10.28
CA SER A 162 -0.56 -32.57 11.72
C SER A 162 -1.31 -31.45 12.42
N ILE A 163 -1.96 -31.74 13.55
CA ILE A 163 -2.63 -30.72 14.38
C ILE A 163 -1.57 -30.07 15.27
N LEU A 164 -1.36 -28.76 15.15
CA LEU A 164 -0.32 -28.04 15.90
C LEU A 164 -0.86 -27.45 17.22
N ALA A 165 -2.14 -27.08 17.25
CA ALA A 165 -2.86 -26.72 18.47
C ALA A 165 -4.28 -27.30 18.45
N ARG A 166 -4.77 -27.71 19.63
CA ARG A 166 -6.14 -28.24 19.82
C ARG A 166 -7.20 -27.15 19.97
N GLU A 167 -6.78 -25.98 20.43
CA GLU A 167 -7.59 -24.77 20.55
C GLU A 167 -7.34 -23.86 19.33
N PRO A 168 -8.32 -23.02 18.94
CA PRO A 168 -8.15 -22.14 17.79
C PRO A 168 -7.17 -20.99 18.10
N CYS A 169 -6.29 -20.67 17.17
CA CYS A 169 -5.39 -19.52 17.27
C CYS A 169 -6.08 -18.18 17.01
N CYS A 170 -7.27 -18.20 16.40
CA CYS A 170 -8.11 -17.03 16.17
C CYS A 170 -9.58 -17.45 16.02
N GLU A 171 -10.50 -16.55 16.40
CA GLU A 171 -11.94 -16.71 16.21
C GLU A 171 -12.50 -15.45 15.54
N SER A 172 -13.16 -15.63 14.38
CA SER A 172 -13.84 -14.56 13.64
C SER A 172 -15.34 -14.59 13.87
N GLY A 173 -16.08 -13.66 13.25
CA GLY A 173 -17.54 -13.75 13.18
C GLY A 173 -18.02 -15.01 12.43
N ASP A 174 -17.29 -15.46 11.40
CA ASP A 174 -17.70 -16.56 10.51
C ASP A 174 -17.10 -17.95 10.81
N ALA A 175 -15.99 -18.05 11.55
CA ALA A 175 -15.22 -19.28 11.68
C ALA A 175 -14.32 -19.35 12.92
N TRP A 176 -13.80 -20.55 13.18
CA TRP A 176 -12.67 -20.81 14.07
C TRP A 176 -11.44 -21.21 13.24
N TYR A 177 -10.25 -20.83 13.68
CA TYR A 177 -8.99 -21.02 12.95
C TYR A 177 -8.02 -21.89 13.76
N PHE A 178 -7.72 -23.09 13.27
CA PHE A 178 -6.81 -24.04 13.95
C PHE A 178 -5.49 -24.19 13.16
N PRO A 179 -4.31 -24.01 13.78
CA PRO A 179 -3.03 -24.16 13.09
C PRO A 179 -2.72 -25.64 12.83
N VAL A 180 -2.34 -25.94 11.58
CA VAL A 180 -2.06 -27.30 11.10
C VAL A 180 -0.77 -27.34 10.27
N GLY A 181 0.04 -28.38 10.45
CA GLY A 181 1.29 -28.56 9.73
C GLY A 181 1.13 -29.55 8.57
N PHE A 182 1.61 -29.19 7.38
CA PHE A 182 1.61 -30.04 6.19
C PHE A 182 3.04 -30.12 5.61
N THR A 183 3.47 -31.32 5.24
CA THR A 183 4.84 -31.54 4.73
C THR A 183 4.86 -31.39 3.21
N PHE A 184 5.59 -30.40 2.71
CA PHE A 184 5.76 -30.08 1.29
C PHE A 184 7.24 -29.90 0.98
N GLU A 185 7.75 -30.53 -0.09
CA GLU A 185 9.17 -30.46 -0.48
C GLU A 185 10.14 -30.76 0.68
N GLN A 186 9.79 -31.74 1.53
CA GLN A 186 10.52 -32.11 2.77
C GLN A 186 10.53 -31.03 3.87
N THR A 187 9.92 -29.87 3.65
CA THR A 187 9.71 -28.82 4.65
C THR A 187 8.36 -28.98 5.35
N GLN A 188 8.29 -28.74 6.66
CA GLN A 188 7.01 -28.66 7.38
C GLN A 188 6.50 -27.21 7.30
N LEU A 189 5.43 -27.00 6.53
CA LEU A 189 4.77 -25.72 6.38
C LEU A 189 3.62 -25.60 7.38
N VAL A 190 3.42 -24.41 7.94
CA VAL A 190 2.28 -24.09 8.81
C VAL A 190 1.17 -23.46 7.99
N PHE A 191 0.00 -24.08 8.03
CA PHE A 191 -1.25 -23.61 7.46
C PHE A 191 -2.28 -23.40 8.56
N VAL A 192 -3.45 -22.87 8.20
CA VAL A 192 -4.59 -22.78 9.10
C VAL A 192 -5.82 -23.45 8.50
N ALA A 193 -6.49 -24.26 9.32
CA ALA A 193 -7.78 -24.86 9.03
C ALA A 193 -8.89 -23.92 9.51
N LYS A 194 -9.58 -23.28 8.57
CA LYS A 194 -10.78 -22.48 8.79
C LYS A 194 -11.98 -23.42 8.90
N VAL A 195 -12.55 -23.53 10.09
CA VAL A 195 -13.76 -24.30 10.40
C VAL A 195 -14.95 -23.33 10.48
N PRO A 196 -15.87 -23.30 9.50
CA PRO A 196 -17.00 -22.38 9.52
C PRO A 196 -17.94 -22.63 10.70
N LYS A 197 -18.45 -21.55 11.30
CA LYS A 197 -19.45 -21.62 12.36
C LYS A 197 -20.81 -22.11 11.84
N PRO A 198 -21.65 -22.73 12.68
CA PRO A 198 -23.02 -23.07 12.30
C PRO A 198 -23.77 -21.86 11.71
N CYS A 199 -24.56 -22.09 10.65
CA CYS A 199 -25.22 -21.07 9.83
C CYS A 199 -24.32 -20.14 8.98
N CYS A 200 -23.01 -20.09 9.20
CA CYS A 200 -22.06 -19.29 8.42
C CYS A 200 -21.60 -20.02 7.13
N ALA A 201 -22.54 -20.23 6.21
CA ALA A 201 -22.26 -20.85 4.91
C ALA A 201 -21.48 -19.92 3.97
N SER A 202 -20.15 -19.96 4.01
CA SER A 202 -19.28 -19.35 3.00
C SER A 202 -19.47 -20.06 1.66
N LEU A 203 -20.36 -19.55 0.79
CA LEU A 203 -20.50 -20.09 -0.58
C LEU A 203 -19.15 -20.05 -1.30
N GLY A 204 -18.91 -21.04 -2.17
CA GLY A 204 -17.64 -21.27 -2.88
C GLY A 204 -17.26 -20.25 -3.95
N VAL A 205 -17.45 -18.95 -3.67
CA VAL A 205 -17.04 -17.81 -4.50
C VAL A 205 -15.54 -17.50 -4.33
N GLN A 206 -14.92 -17.90 -3.21
CA GLN A 206 -13.52 -17.59 -2.90
C GLN A 206 -12.52 -18.17 -3.92
N SER A 207 -12.87 -19.28 -4.59
CA SER A 207 -12.00 -19.93 -5.58
C SER A 207 -11.90 -19.20 -6.92
N SER A 208 -12.72 -18.17 -7.19
CA SER A 208 -12.73 -17.43 -8.47
C SER A 208 -12.28 -15.97 -8.34
N LEU A 209 -11.62 -15.61 -7.23
CA LEU A 209 -11.32 -14.23 -6.85
C LEU A 209 -9.92 -13.73 -7.26
N GLY A 210 -9.06 -14.62 -7.78
CA GLY A 210 -7.65 -14.30 -8.01
C GLY A 210 -6.86 -14.08 -6.72
N VAL A 211 -5.54 -13.87 -6.84
CA VAL A 211 -4.67 -13.63 -5.68
C VAL A 211 -4.59 -12.13 -5.39
N HIS A 212 -4.94 -11.72 -4.17
CA HIS A 212 -4.80 -10.34 -3.70
C HIS A 212 -4.29 -10.30 -2.25
N CYS A 213 -3.47 -9.30 -1.93
CA CYS A 213 -2.76 -9.17 -0.65
C CYS A 213 -3.66 -9.03 0.58
N ASN A 214 -4.91 -8.59 0.38
CA ASN A 214 -5.87 -8.28 1.44
C ASN A 214 -7.16 -9.13 1.41
N ILE A 215 -7.15 -10.21 0.63
CA ILE A 215 -8.26 -11.19 0.53
C ILE A 215 -7.74 -12.53 1.07
N GLN A 216 -8.48 -13.18 1.96
CA GLN A 216 -8.09 -14.51 2.47
C GLN A 216 -8.05 -15.53 1.33
N ARG A 217 -6.90 -16.18 1.14
CA ARG A 217 -6.74 -17.26 0.16
C ARG A 217 -7.19 -18.58 0.78
N LEU A 218 -7.95 -19.37 0.03
CA LEU A 218 -8.27 -20.76 0.37
C LEU A 218 -7.69 -21.68 -0.70
N ILE A 219 -6.86 -22.62 -0.27
CA ILE A 219 -5.96 -23.41 -1.11
C ILE A 219 -6.26 -24.92 -1.07
N GLY A 220 -7.18 -25.32 -0.19
CA GLY A 220 -7.61 -26.70 -0.02
C GLY A 220 -8.97 -26.78 0.67
N ARG A 221 -9.66 -27.90 0.48
CA ARG A 221 -10.98 -28.18 1.06
C ARG A 221 -11.00 -29.61 1.59
N LEU A 222 -11.29 -29.77 2.87
CA LEU A 222 -11.44 -31.06 3.52
C LEU A 222 -12.93 -31.40 3.65
N THR A 223 -13.31 -32.56 3.09
CA THR A 223 -14.69 -33.08 3.06
C THR A 223 -15.00 -34.06 4.19
N ASN A 224 -13.97 -34.48 4.92
CA ASN A 224 -14.08 -35.52 5.94
C ASN A 224 -14.40 -34.91 7.31
N HIS A 225 -14.92 -35.74 8.23
CA HIS A 225 -15.26 -35.32 9.59
C HIS A 225 -14.11 -34.58 10.29
N LEU A 226 -14.46 -33.60 11.12
CA LEU A 226 -13.50 -32.87 11.96
C LEU A 226 -12.79 -33.85 12.92
N PRO A 227 -11.46 -33.79 13.06
CA PRO A 227 -10.73 -34.56 14.06
C PRO A 227 -11.26 -34.28 15.48
N ARG A 228 -11.37 -35.31 16.32
CA ARG A 228 -11.91 -35.20 17.70
C ARG A 228 -10.96 -34.45 18.64
N GLU A 229 -9.72 -34.26 18.22
CA GLU A 229 -8.65 -33.57 18.91
C GLU A 229 -8.81 -32.04 18.87
N LEU A 230 -9.66 -31.50 17.97
CA LEU A 230 -9.94 -30.06 17.85
C LEU A 230 -11.12 -29.67 18.74
N VAL A 231 -10.87 -28.77 19.68
CA VAL A 231 -11.87 -28.27 20.63
C VAL A 231 -12.62 -27.09 20.01
N LEU A 232 -13.90 -27.28 19.68
CA LEU A 232 -14.76 -26.20 19.18
C LEU A 232 -15.28 -25.35 20.36
N PRO A 233 -15.00 -24.02 20.39
CA PRO A 233 -15.55 -23.14 21.41
C PRO A 233 -17.08 -23.15 21.44
N GLY A 234 -17.65 -23.23 22.65
CA GLY A 234 -19.11 -23.21 22.85
C GLY A 234 -19.82 -24.55 22.68
N SER A 235 -19.10 -25.66 22.42
CA SER A 235 -19.66 -27.01 22.57
C SER A 235 -20.13 -27.24 24.02
N PRO A 236 -21.41 -27.55 24.29
CA PRO A 236 -21.86 -27.94 25.62
C PRO A 236 -21.11 -29.21 26.05
N GLY A 237 -20.35 -29.13 27.14
CA GLY A 237 -19.40 -30.18 27.51
C GLY A 237 -20.05 -31.52 27.86
N GLU A 238 -19.33 -32.60 27.60
CA GLU A 238 -19.68 -33.98 28.00
C GLU A 238 -19.59 -34.14 29.53
N GLN A 239 -20.52 -33.54 30.27
CA GLN A 239 -20.65 -33.67 31.73
C GLN A 239 -21.95 -34.39 32.13
N SER A 240 -22.21 -35.56 31.52
CA SER A 240 -23.12 -36.59 32.04
C SER A 240 -22.91 -37.91 31.32
N GLN A 241 -21.96 -38.74 31.79
CA GLN A 241 -21.95 -40.16 31.43
C GLN A 241 -23.00 -40.90 32.28
N SER A 242 -24.19 -41.11 31.73
CA SER A 242 -25.25 -41.94 32.32
C SER A 242 -25.71 -43.00 31.30
N PRO A 243 -25.46 -44.31 31.53
CA PRO A 243 -25.70 -45.33 30.51
C PRO A 243 -27.16 -45.83 30.54
N SER A 244 -28.01 -45.32 29.64
CA SER A 244 -29.36 -45.86 29.45
C SER A 244 -29.89 -45.73 28.01
N ARG A 245 -29.66 -46.80 27.24
CA ARG A 245 -30.62 -47.49 26.35
C ARG A 245 -31.37 -46.71 25.26
N GLU A 246 -30.98 -47.02 24.01
CA GLU A 246 -31.81 -47.32 22.82
C GLU A 246 -33.21 -46.67 22.68
N GLU A 247 -33.38 -45.79 21.68
CA GLU A 247 -34.20 -46.05 20.47
C GLU A 247 -33.90 -44.98 19.36
N PRO A 248 -34.30 -45.19 18.09
CA PRO A 248 -33.60 -44.57 16.94
C PRO A 248 -34.37 -43.50 16.13
N ALA A 249 -33.66 -42.96 15.13
CA ALA A 249 -34.11 -42.16 13.98
C ALA A 249 -34.33 -40.64 14.18
N HIS A 250 -34.16 -39.90 13.07
CA HIS A 250 -34.41 -38.46 12.90
C HIS A 250 -33.50 -37.45 13.65
N LEU A 251 -32.27 -37.84 14.03
CA LEU A 251 -31.18 -36.88 14.01
C LEU A 251 -30.95 -36.45 12.55
N ALA A 252 -31.45 -35.26 12.18
CA ALA A 252 -31.16 -34.65 10.90
C ALA A 252 -29.64 -34.53 10.74
N ALA A 253 -29.08 -35.16 9.70
CA ALA A 253 -27.64 -35.26 9.51
C ALA A 253 -27.01 -33.87 9.50
N GLN A 254 -26.29 -33.52 10.58
CA GLN A 254 -25.62 -32.22 10.64
C GLN A 254 -24.63 -32.16 9.48
N PRO A 255 -24.73 -31.16 8.59
CA PRO A 255 -23.86 -31.08 7.42
C PRO A 255 -22.42 -30.93 7.92
N VAL A 256 -21.58 -31.91 7.60
CA VAL A 256 -20.18 -31.94 8.04
C VAL A 256 -19.55 -30.58 7.70
N PRO A 257 -19.06 -29.82 8.70
CA PRO A 257 -18.59 -28.46 8.47
C PRO A 257 -17.44 -28.53 7.47
N GLN A 258 -17.63 -27.91 6.31
CA GLN A 258 -16.64 -27.92 5.23
C GLN A 258 -15.43 -27.12 5.68
N VAL A 259 -14.35 -27.81 6.04
CA VAL A 259 -13.13 -27.16 6.52
C VAL A 259 -12.26 -26.75 5.34
N LEU A 260 -11.73 -25.54 5.42
CA LEU A 260 -11.05 -24.86 4.33
C LEU A 260 -9.62 -24.54 4.78
N ILE A 261 -8.63 -24.87 3.96
CA ILE A 261 -7.21 -24.66 4.29
C ILE A 261 -6.75 -23.33 3.70
N SER A 262 -6.02 -22.55 4.48
CA SER A 262 -5.43 -21.26 4.09
C SER A 262 -3.93 -21.22 4.46
N PRO A 263 -3.06 -20.59 3.65
CA PRO A 263 -1.66 -20.34 4.00
C PRO A 263 -1.52 -19.20 5.02
N ASP A 264 -2.58 -18.44 5.24
CA ASP A 264 -2.54 -17.18 5.94
C ASP A 264 -2.98 -17.35 7.40
N VAL A 265 -2.04 -17.67 8.29
CA VAL A 265 -2.32 -17.95 9.72
C VAL A 265 -2.63 -16.64 10.48
N PRO A 266 -3.87 -16.43 10.96
CA PRO A 266 -4.22 -15.24 11.74
C PRO A 266 -3.76 -15.37 13.20
N HIS A 267 -3.22 -14.28 13.75
CA HIS A 267 -2.89 -14.18 15.18
C HIS A 267 -3.99 -13.50 15.99
N GLN A 268 -4.75 -12.58 15.39
CA GLN A 268 -5.95 -11.99 15.99
C GLN A 268 -6.91 -11.40 14.93
N THR A 269 -8.12 -11.03 15.35
CA THR A 269 -9.03 -10.18 14.56
C THR A 269 -8.75 -8.70 14.81
N LEU A 270 -9.20 -7.84 13.89
CA LEU A 270 -9.17 -6.40 14.10
C LEU A 270 -10.02 -5.97 15.30
N ALA A 271 -11.11 -6.67 15.61
CA ALA A 271 -11.89 -6.50 16.83
C ALA A 271 -11.03 -6.69 18.10
N GLY A 272 -10.25 -7.78 18.16
CA GLY A 272 -9.31 -8.03 19.25
C GLY A 272 -8.24 -6.94 19.36
N PHE A 273 -7.61 -6.59 18.24
CA PHE A 273 -6.59 -5.54 18.18
C PHE A 273 -7.11 -4.18 18.68
N VAL A 274 -8.31 -3.76 18.26
CA VAL A 274 -8.92 -2.50 18.74
C VAL A 274 -9.23 -2.58 20.23
N LYS A 275 -9.74 -3.70 20.74
CA LYS A 275 -9.99 -3.89 22.18
C LYS A 275 -8.72 -3.78 23.03
N GLU A 276 -7.59 -4.28 22.53
CA GLU A 276 -6.30 -4.31 23.24
C GLU A 276 -5.53 -2.97 23.12
N SER A 277 -5.62 -2.31 21.97
CA SER A 277 -4.79 -1.14 21.63
C SER A 277 -5.25 0.19 22.24
N HIS A 278 -6.33 0.22 23.03
CA HIS A 278 -6.81 1.44 23.70
C HIS A 278 -5.73 2.10 24.59
N GLY A 279 -4.89 1.31 25.25
CA GLY A 279 -3.75 1.85 26.01
C GLY A 279 -2.74 2.58 25.11
N LEU A 280 -2.44 1.97 23.95
CA LEU A 280 -1.46 2.43 22.98
C LEU A 280 -1.94 3.67 22.19
N HIS A 281 -3.24 3.74 21.87
CA HIS A 281 -3.87 4.93 21.30
C HIS A 281 -3.79 6.12 22.26
N ARG A 282 -3.94 5.89 23.58
CA ARG A 282 -3.83 6.94 24.60
C ARG A 282 -2.39 7.42 24.84
N THR A 283 -1.39 6.54 24.77
CA THR A 283 0.02 6.91 25.00
C THR A 283 0.73 7.43 23.75
N SER A 284 0.32 6.99 22.55
CA SER A 284 1.04 7.24 21.30
C SER A 284 0.12 7.49 20.09
N PRO A 285 -0.87 8.42 20.18
CA PRO A 285 -1.94 8.55 19.19
C PRO A 285 -1.45 8.76 17.76
N GLY A 286 -0.33 9.49 17.54
CA GLY A 286 0.24 9.67 16.21
C GLY A 286 0.72 8.38 15.54
N HIS A 287 1.32 7.44 16.28
CA HIS A 287 1.74 6.16 15.72
C HIS A 287 0.54 5.21 15.57
N TYR A 288 -0.38 5.21 16.54
CA TYR A 288 -1.61 4.42 16.45
C TYR A 288 -2.51 4.82 15.28
N GLU A 289 -2.79 6.12 15.09
CA GLU A 289 -3.61 6.59 13.98
C GLU A 289 -2.92 6.44 12.62
N ARG A 290 -1.57 6.39 12.57
CA ARG A 290 -0.84 5.98 11.36
C ARG A 290 -1.14 4.52 11.02
N LEU A 291 -1.05 3.63 12.00
CA LEU A 291 -1.37 2.21 11.82
C LEU A 291 -2.85 2.02 11.44
N ALA A 292 -3.77 2.78 12.05
CA ALA A 292 -5.18 2.82 11.66
C ALA A 292 -5.35 3.19 10.18
N CYS A 293 -4.67 4.24 9.70
CA CYS A 293 -4.69 4.62 8.28
C CYS A 293 -4.17 3.50 7.36
N LEU A 294 -3.13 2.76 7.77
CA LEU A 294 -2.55 1.63 7.00
C LEU A 294 -3.47 0.40 6.97
N LEU A 295 -4.17 0.10 8.07
CA LEU A 295 -5.16 -0.97 8.14
C LEU A 295 -6.41 -0.62 7.30
N LEU A 296 -6.91 0.61 7.40
CA LEU A 296 -8.01 1.12 6.57
C LEU A 296 -7.66 1.13 5.07
N LEU A 297 -6.40 1.45 4.72
CA LEU A 297 -5.92 1.40 3.34
C LEU A 297 -5.98 -0.03 2.77
N GLN A 298 -5.53 -1.01 3.56
CA GLN A 298 -5.62 -2.43 3.22
C GLN A 298 -7.08 -2.90 3.03
N VAL A 299 -8.00 -2.45 3.88
CA VAL A 299 -9.44 -2.70 3.72
C VAL A 299 -9.96 -2.12 2.40
N CYS A 300 -9.65 -0.86 2.07
CA CYS A 300 -10.10 -0.23 0.83
C CYS A 300 -9.56 -0.95 -0.41
N MET A 301 -8.28 -1.36 -0.42
CA MET A 301 -7.69 -2.12 -1.51
C MET A 301 -8.33 -3.50 -1.69
N GLY A 302 -8.63 -4.21 -0.59
CA GLY A 302 -9.37 -5.47 -0.64
C GLY A 302 -10.78 -5.30 -1.26
N LEU A 303 -11.51 -4.25 -0.86
CA LEU A 303 -12.86 -3.98 -1.35
C LEU A 303 -12.90 -3.57 -2.83
N GLU A 304 -11.93 -2.78 -3.27
CA GLU A 304 -11.76 -2.42 -4.69
C GLU A 304 -11.58 -3.68 -5.55
N HIS A 305 -10.76 -4.64 -5.08
CA HIS A 305 -10.57 -5.93 -5.74
C HIS A 305 -11.84 -6.80 -5.77
N LEU A 306 -12.63 -6.86 -4.68
CA LEU A 306 -13.91 -7.59 -4.66
C LEU A 306 -14.91 -7.05 -5.70
N ARG A 307 -14.98 -5.72 -5.84
CA ARG A 307 -15.88 -5.02 -6.75
C ARG A 307 -15.57 -5.32 -8.21
N VAL A 308 -14.28 -5.31 -8.59
CA VAL A 308 -13.83 -5.68 -9.95
C VAL A 308 -14.27 -7.09 -10.32
N HIS A 309 -14.26 -8.02 -9.36
CA HIS A 309 -14.65 -9.43 -9.58
C HIS A 309 -16.17 -9.68 -9.46
N ASN A 310 -17.00 -8.63 -9.33
CA ASN A 310 -18.45 -8.73 -9.13
C ASN A 310 -18.86 -9.67 -7.97
N VAL A 311 -18.00 -9.78 -6.96
CA VAL A 311 -18.32 -10.49 -5.73
C VAL A 311 -19.23 -9.61 -4.88
N GLY A 312 -20.15 -10.24 -4.15
CA GLY A 312 -21.03 -9.50 -3.26
C GLY A 312 -20.23 -8.80 -2.16
N GLN A 313 -20.83 -7.77 -1.58
CA GLN A 313 -20.24 -6.93 -0.52
C GLN A 313 -19.51 -7.76 0.54
N GLY A 314 -18.35 -7.27 0.97
CA GLY A 314 -17.62 -7.88 2.09
C GLY A 314 -18.39 -7.66 3.37
N ASP A 315 -18.44 -8.67 4.25
CA ASP A 315 -19.09 -8.52 5.56
C ASP A 315 -18.13 -7.81 6.52
N LEU A 316 -18.05 -6.49 6.31
CA LEU A 316 -17.12 -5.55 6.94
C LEU A 316 -17.51 -5.24 8.38
N CYS A 317 -17.28 -6.20 9.27
CA CYS A 317 -17.15 -5.97 10.70
C CYS A 317 -15.71 -6.24 11.17
N PRO A 318 -15.22 -5.59 12.25
CA PRO A 318 -13.88 -5.84 12.79
C PRO A 318 -13.61 -7.31 13.14
N GLU A 319 -14.65 -8.10 13.40
CA GLU A 319 -14.58 -9.53 13.74
C GLU A 319 -14.31 -10.42 12.52
N ASN A 320 -14.55 -9.94 11.30
CA ASN A 320 -14.30 -10.67 10.04
C ASN A 320 -13.03 -10.20 9.31
N LEU A 321 -12.31 -9.23 9.89
CA LEU A 321 -11.03 -8.73 9.39
C LEU A 321 -9.90 -9.36 10.21
N LEU A 322 -9.10 -10.20 9.56
CA LEU A 322 -8.01 -10.96 10.18
C LEU A 322 -6.69 -10.21 10.09
N LEU A 323 -5.87 -10.30 11.14
CA LEU A 323 -4.50 -9.80 11.14
C LEU A 323 -3.53 -10.99 11.07
N VAL A 324 -2.64 -10.96 10.07
CA VAL A 324 -1.65 -11.99 9.75
C VAL A 324 -0.26 -11.36 9.79
N GLN A 325 0.73 -12.09 10.32
CA GLN A 325 2.10 -11.59 10.37
C GLN A 325 2.71 -11.59 8.96
N CYS A 326 3.39 -10.52 8.57
CA CYS A 326 4.14 -10.49 7.31
C CYS A 326 5.33 -11.47 7.38
N PRO A 327 5.69 -12.17 6.28
CA PRO A 327 6.83 -13.08 6.24
C PRO A 327 8.21 -12.38 6.24
N CYS A 328 8.24 -11.04 6.33
CA CYS A 328 9.46 -10.25 6.42
C CYS A 328 10.25 -10.60 7.70
N PRO A 329 11.59 -10.75 7.63
CA PRO A 329 12.39 -11.08 8.81
C PRO A 329 12.40 -9.90 9.80
N PRO A 330 12.42 -10.15 11.13
CA PRO A 330 12.23 -9.12 12.16
C PRO A 330 13.37 -8.09 12.29
N GLN A 331 14.40 -8.16 11.44
CA GLN A 331 15.58 -7.29 11.49
C GLN A 331 15.39 -5.94 10.76
N SER A 332 14.51 -5.83 9.77
CA SER A 332 14.30 -4.56 9.04
C SER A 332 13.51 -3.51 9.84
N GLN A 333 12.94 -3.86 10.99
CA GLN A 333 12.22 -2.95 11.89
C GLN A 333 13.05 -2.50 13.10
N GLN A 334 14.40 -2.56 13.04
CA GLN A 334 15.29 -2.18 14.13
C GLN A 334 15.43 -0.65 14.31
N GLY A 335 14.29 0.03 14.44
CA GLY A 335 14.12 1.43 14.80
C GLY A 335 13.07 1.57 15.92
N ASN A 336 12.80 2.81 16.33
CA ASN A 336 12.07 3.15 17.56
C ASN A 336 10.61 2.62 17.61
N GLU A 337 10.05 2.17 16.49
CA GLU A 337 8.66 1.70 16.35
C GLU A 337 8.48 0.22 16.76
N ALA A 338 9.50 -0.63 16.60
CA ALA A 338 9.44 -2.02 17.10
C ALA A 338 9.43 -2.07 18.63
N SER A 339 10.12 -1.14 19.29
CA SER A 339 10.06 -0.91 20.74
C SER A 339 8.70 -0.41 21.25
N LEU A 340 7.76 -0.06 20.35
CA LEU A 340 6.36 0.26 20.66
C LEU A 340 5.38 -0.89 20.32
N GLY A 341 5.88 -2.01 19.78
CA GLY A 341 5.04 -3.15 19.35
C GLY A 341 4.19 -2.87 18.10
N LEU A 342 4.51 -1.81 17.34
CA LEU A 342 3.67 -1.30 16.24
C LEU A 342 4.06 -1.83 14.84
N SER A 343 4.46 -3.10 14.75
CA SER A 343 4.71 -3.73 13.45
C SER A 343 3.41 -3.86 12.64
N LEU A 344 3.35 -3.27 11.44
CA LEU A 344 2.18 -3.33 10.55
C LEU A 344 1.85 -4.79 10.15
N PRO A 345 0.70 -5.36 10.56
CA PRO A 345 0.28 -6.67 10.10
C PRO A 345 -0.40 -6.58 8.72
N ARG A 346 -0.42 -7.70 8.01
CA ARG A 346 -1.19 -7.85 6.78
C ARG A 346 -2.65 -8.14 7.14
N LEU A 347 -3.56 -7.25 6.75
CA LEU A 347 -4.99 -7.37 7.01
C LEU A 347 -5.65 -8.15 5.87
N LEU A 348 -6.48 -9.15 6.22
CA LEU A 348 -7.25 -9.95 5.26
C LEU A 348 -8.76 -9.86 5.54
N ILE A 349 -9.54 -9.63 4.49
CA ILE A 349 -11.00 -9.83 4.52
C ILE A 349 -11.26 -11.35 4.41
N SER A 350 -11.98 -11.93 5.38
CA SER A 350 -12.22 -13.39 5.44
C SER A 350 -13.61 -13.83 4.97
N SER A 351 -14.59 -12.91 5.03
CA SER A 351 -16.02 -13.21 4.93
C SER A 351 -16.70 -12.45 3.79
N PHE A 352 -17.21 -13.20 2.82
CA PHE A 352 -17.91 -12.67 1.64
C PHE A 352 -19.34 -13.21 1.59
N PHE A 353 -20.16 -12.79 2.55
CA PHE A 353 -21.57 -13.14 2.55
C PHE A 353 -22.29 -12.39 1.43
N LYS A 354 -22.52 -13.07 0.29
CA LYS A 354 -23.58 -12.64 -0.63
C LYS A 354 -24.88 -12.59 0.16
N VAL A 355 -25.37 -11.38 0.43
CA VAL A 355 -26.72 -11.13 0.98
C VAL A 355 -27.74 -11.58 -0.07
N LYS A 356 -28.03 -12.88 -0.10
CA LYS A 356 -29.32 -13.35 -0.60
C LYS A 356 -30.37 -12.71 0.28
N ASP A 357 -31.34 -12.03 -0.33
CA ASP A 357 -32.44 -11.37 0.38
C ASP A 357 -33.10 -12.31 1.39
N LYS A 358 -32.71 -12.18 2.66
CA LYS A 358 -33.44 -12.79 3.78
C LYS A 358 -34.70 -11.94 4.01
N ARG A 359 -35.66 -12.03 3.07
CA ARG A 359 -37.06 -11.70 3.30
C ARG A 359 -37.55 -12.61 4.42
N ARG A 360 -37.38 -12.15 5.66
CA ARG A 360 -37.81 -12.82 6.87
C ARG A 360 -39.32 -12.62 6.97
N PRO A 361 -40.15 -13.68 6.90
CA PRO A 361 -41.58 -13.54 7.14
C PRO A 361 -41.80 -13.37 8.65
N CYS A 362 -41.55 -12.17 9.16
CA CYS A 362 -41.92 -11.78 10.51
C CYS A 362 -43.33 -11.20 10.51
N SER A 363 -44.12 -11.61 11.50
CA SER A 363 -45.57 -11.40 11.50
C SER A 363 -45.98 -9.94 11.68
N THR A 364 -47.10 -9.61 11.05
CA THR A 364 -47.85 -8.36 11.16
C THR A 364 -47.97 -7.81 12.60
N SER A 365 -47.63 -6.53 12.80
CA SER A 365 -48.47 -5.59 13.58
C SER A 365 -48.03 -4.11 13.57
N GLN A 366 -46.92 -3.69 12.93
CA GLN A 366 -46.56 -2.25 12.90
C GLN A 366 -45.85 -1.71 11.63
N GLU A 367 -45.95 -2.39 10.47
CA GLU A 367 -45.27 -1.96 9.21
C GLU A 367 -46.18 -1.32 8.14
N GLN A 368 -47.49 -1.16 8.38
CA GLN A 368 -48.44 -0.83 7.30
C GLN A 368 -48.40 0.62 6.76
N ASP A 369 -47.69 1.55 7.40
CA ASP A 369 -47.59 2.96 6.94
C ASP A 369 -46.51 3.19 5.87
N TRP A 370 -45.54 2.30 5.71
CA TRP A 370 -44.37 2.52 4.84
C TRP A 370 -44.63 2.34 3.33
N THR A 371 -45.85 1.99 2.92
CA THR A 371 -46.18 1.59 1.53
C THR A 371 -46.89 2.67 0.69
N LYS A 372 -46.94 3.93 1.17
CA LYS A 372 -47.57 5.06 0.44
C LYS A 372 -46.69 6.29 0.34
N GLY A 373 -45.58 6.20 -0.41
CA GLY A 373 -44.89 7.40 -0.91
C GLY A 373 -43.45 7.20 -1.33
N LEU A 374 -43.20 7.31 -2.64
CA LEU A 374 -41.88 7.40 -3.29
C LEU A 374 -40.96 6.17 -3.17
N ALA A 375 -40.16 5.96 -4.21
CA ALA A 375 -39.35 4.78 -4.47
C ALA A 375 -38.55 4.26 -3.27
N ALA A 376 -38.70 2.97 -2.95
CA ALA A 376 -37.87 2.29 -1.95
C ALA A 376 -36.38 2.37 -2.34
N PRO A 377 -35.49 2.81 -1.45
CA PRO A 377 -34.07 2.92 -1.76
C PRO A 377 -33.44 1.52 -1.91
N PRO A 378 -32.44 1.35 -2.80
CA PRO A 378 -31.68 0.10 -2.88
C PRO A 378 -30.92 -0.19 -1.57
N SER A 379 -30.59 -1.48 -1.38
CA SER A 379 -30.13 -2.10 -0.13
C SER A 379 -29.27 -1.22 0.80
N LEU A 380 -29.70 -1.11 2.05
CA LEU A 380 -29.27 -0.11 3.05
C LEU A 380 -27.87 -0.34 3.68
N VAL A 381 -27.02 -1.15 3.05
CA VAL A 381 -25.63 -1.42 3.46
C VAL A 381 -24.76 -1.23 2.23
N ALA A 382 -23.83 -0.28 2.29
CA ALA A 382 -22.80 -0.05 1.27
C ALA A 382 -21.44 -0.16 1.93
N ASP A 383 -20.43 -0.70 1.23
CA ASP A 383 -19.09 -0.88 1.81
C ASP A 383 -18.54 0.46 2.34
N GLU A 384 -18.83 1.57 1.65
CA GLU A 384 -18.53 2.93 2.09
C GLU A 384 -19.05 3.25 3.50
N LEU A 385 -20.29 2.86 3.83
CA LEU A 385 -20.85 3.09 5.16
C LEU A 385 -20.12 2.24 6.21
N ASN A 386 -19.79 0.99 5.88
CA ASN A 386 -19.09 0.09 6.79
C ASN A 386 -17.65 0.56 7.07
N VAL A 387 -16.92 1.04 6.04
CA VAL A 387 -15.61 1.69 6.24
C VAL A 387 -15.75 3.00 7.04
N GLY A 388 -16.82 3.77 6.81
CA GLY A 388 -17.13 4.95 7.61
C GLY A 388 -17.33 4.64 9.09
N MET A 389 -18.05 3.56 9.42
CA MET A 389 -18.24 3.05 10.79
C MET A 389 -16.93 2.50 11.37
N LEU A 390 -16.14 1.78 10.57
CA LEU A 390 -14.88 1.17 10.97
C LEU A 390 -13.84 2.21 11.42
N ILE A 391 -13.82 3.41 10.82
CA ILE A 391 -12.95 4.52 11.27
C ILE A 391 -13.26 4.89 12.73
N TYR A 392 -14.54 5.01 13.11
CA TYR A 392 -14.92 5.31 14.49
C TYR A 392 -14.54 4.18 15.45
N GLN A 393 -14.76 2.92 15.05
CA GLN A 393 -14.39 1.75 15.85
C GLN A 393 -12.88 1.68 16.12
N ILE A 394 -12.04 1.79 15.09
CA ILE A 394 -10.57 1.79 15.25
C ILE A 394 -10.11 3.00 16.08
N LEU A 395 -10.74 4.17 15.94
CA LEU A 395 -10.44 5.34 16.77
C LEU A 395 -11.01 5.28 18.20
N HIS A 396 -11.59 4.14 18.62
CA HIS A 396 -12.17 3.93 19.95
C HIS A 396 -13.31 4.91 20.30
N VAL A 397 -14.11 5.29 19.31
CA VAL A 397 -15.26 6.19 19.46
C VAL A 397 -16.57 5.43 19.23
N ASP A 398 -17.40 5.34 20.27
CA ASP A 398 -18.70 4.64 20.21
C ASP A 398 -19.64 5.23 19.15
N ILE A 399 -19.95 4.43 18.13
CA ILE A 399 -20.94 4.74 17.10
C ILE A 399 -21.89 3.54 16.90
N SER A 400 -23.15 3.83 16.60
CA SER A 400 -24.09 2.83 16.08
C SER A 400 -24.70 3.35 14.78
N LEU A 401 -25.11 2.44 13.89
CA LEU A 401 -25.65 2.82 12.58
C LEU A 401 -26.91 3.70 12.74
N GLU A 402 -27.73 3.43 13.76
CA GLU A 402 -28.88 4.23 14.18
C GLU A 402 -28.50 5.65 14.63
N LYS A 403 -27.37 5.83 15.32
CA LYS A 403 -26.85 7.16 15.69
C LYS A 403 -26.26 7.89 14.48
N ALA A 404 -25.60 7.18 13.57
CA ALA A 404 -24.98 7.75 12.38
C ALA A 404 -26.01 8.23 11.34
N LEU A 405 -27.03 7.41 11.07
CA LEU A 405 -28.09 7.70 10.09
C LEU A 405 -29.32 8.39 10.71
N GLY A 406 -29.43 8.41 12.05
CA GLY A 406 -30.64 8.78 12.78
C GLY A 406 -31.20 10.18 12.52
N PHE A 407 -32.47 10.23 12.11
CA PHE A 407 -33.17 11.47 11.73
C PHE A 407 -33.26 12.54 12.82
N ARG A 408 -33.11 12.19 14.12
CA ARG A 408 -33.23 13.15 15.24
C ARG A 408 -31.97 14.00 15.51
N SER A 409 -30.81 13.65 14.96
CA SER A 409 -29.60 14.46 15.06
C SER A 409 -28.80 14.43 13.76
N ASN A 410 -28.43 15.59 13.23
CA ASN A 410 -27.59 15.70 12.04
C ASN A 410 -26.08 15.73 12.37
N ARG A 411 -25.70 15.31 13.58
CA ARG A 411 -24.31 15.32 14.06
C ARG A 411 -23.84 13.90 14.35
N LEU A 412 -22.85 13.45 13.59
CA LEU A 412 -22.04 12.27 13.91
C LEU A 412 -21.29 12.50 15.23
N PRO A 413 -20.84 11.45 15.94
CA PRO A 413 -19.95 11.60 17.08
C PRO A 413 -18.68 12.37 16.72
N GLU A 414 -18.15 13.14 17.66
CA GLU A 414 -16.95 13.95 17.44
C GLU A 414 -15.68 13.11 17.67
N ILE A 415 -14.98 12.77 16.59
CA ILE A 415 -13.62 12.23 16.66
C ILE A 415 -12.70 13.30 17.29
N PRO A 416 -11.99 12.99 18.40
CA PRO A 416 -11.05 13.92 19.03
C PRO A 416 -9.82 14.15 18.14
N SER A 417 -9.25 15.36 18.17
CA SER A 417 -8.01 15.69 17.45
C SER A 417 -6.78 15.34 18.30
N LEU A 418 -6.34 14.08 18.23
CA LEU A 418 -5.20 13.55 19.00
C LEU A 418 -3.88 13.56 18.20
N SER A 419 -3.94 13.64 16.87
CA SER A 419 -2.76 13.68 16.01
C SER A 419 -3.01 14.38 14.66
N ILE A 420 -1.98 14.38 13.79
CA ILE A 420 -2.07 14.87 12.40
C ILE A 420 -3.03 14.08 11.52
N TYR A 421 -3.42 12.85 11.90
CA TYR A 421 -4.32 12.00 11.12
C TYR A 421 -5.80 12.19 11.53
N SER A 422 -6.11 12.46 12.80
CA SER A 422 -7.49 12.50 13.34
C SER A 422 -8.43 13.40 12.54
N THR A 423 -7.99 14.62 12.19
CA THR A 423 -8.79 15.59 11.42
C THR A 423 -9.11 15.07 10.02
N GLY A 424 -8.15 14.37 9.39
CA GLY A 424 -8.34 13.72 8.09
C GLY A 424 -9.26 12.50 8.16
N LEU A 425 -9.10 11.66 9.18
CA LEU A 425 -9.96 10.50 9.42
C LEU A 425 -11.41 10.92 9.74
N LYS A 426 -11.59 11.97 10.56
CA LYS A 426 -12.87 12.62 10.83
C LYS A 426 -13.54 13.15 9.56
N ARG A 427 -12.77 13.81 8.70
CA ARG A 427 -13.26 14.30 7.39
C ARG A 427 -13.66 13.15 6.47
N LEU A 428 -12.83 12.10 6.37
CA LEU A 428 -13.11 10.91 5.58
C LEU A 428 -14.36 10.17 6.08
N ALA A 429 -14.48 9.93 7.38
CA ALA A 429 -15.64 9.28 7.98
C ALA A 429 -16.94 10.09 7.77
N THR A 430 -16.86 11.43 7.83
CA THR A 430 -18.00 12.32 7.52
C THR A 430 -18.45 12.21 6.06
N LEU A 431 -17.53 12.01 5.12
CA LEU A 431 -17.81 11.84 3.69
C LEU A 431 -18.30 10.42 3.34
N LEU A 432 -17.83 9.40 4.06
CA LEU A 432 -18.27 8.01 3.92
C LEU A 432 -19.66 7.77 4.55
N LEU A 433 -19.92 8.36 5.71
CA LEU A 433 -21.24 8.30 6.39
C LEU A 433 -22.24 9.34 5.84
N HIS A 434 -21.98 9.92 4.66
CA HIS A 434 -22.88 10.90 4.08
C HIS A 434 -24.23 10.26 3.69
N ARG A 435 -25.34 10.88 4.13
CA ARG A 435 -26.71 10.33 3.97
C ARG A 435 -27.12 10.22 2.50
N ASP A 436 -26.95 11.31 1.74
CA ASP A 436 -27.13 11.34 0.29
C ASP A 436 -26.02 10.53 -0.40
N PRO A 437 -26.35 9.42 -1.10
CA PRO A 437 -25.36 8.58 -1.78
C PRO A 437 -24.61 9.30 -2.89
N CYS A 438 -25.22 10.29 -3.56
CA CYS A 438 -24.59 11.05 -4.65
C CYS A 438 -23.52 12.03 -4.15
N LYS A 439 -23.43 12.24 -2.83
CA LYS A 439 -22.38 13.04 -2.16
C LYS A 439 -21.45 12.19 -1.30
N ARG A 440 -21.64 10.86 -1.27
CA ARG A 440 -20.78 9.92 -0.55
C ARG A 440 -19.52 9.65 -1.38
N VAL A 441 -18.35 9.67 -0.76
CA VAL A 441 -17.11 9.31 -1.46
C VAL A 441 -17.03 7.81 -1.69
N SER A 442 -16.49 7.39 -2.84
CA SER A 442 -16.29 5.96 -3.17
C SER A 442 -15.14 5.34 -2.37
N ILE A 443 -15.07 4.01 -2.32
CA ILE A 443 -13.90 3.30 -1.75
C ILE A 443 -12.57 3.70 -2.43
N GLU A 444 -12.54 3.93 -3.75
CA GLU A 444 -11.35 4.41 -4.48
C GLU A 444 -10.92 5.82 -4.03
N GLN A 445 -11.89 6.72 -3.81
CA GLN A 445 -11.64 8.04 -3.24
C GLN A 445 -11.17 7.93 -1.79
N ALA A 446 -11.74 7.02 -0.99
CA ALA A 446 -11.31 6.75 0.38
C ALA A 446 -9.87 6.20 0.44
N ARG A 447 -9.52 5.24 -0.43
CA ARG A 447 -8.16 4.75 -0.66
C ARG A 447 -7.21 5.91 -0.93
N SER A 448 -7.57 6.76 -1.87
CA SER A 448 -6.76 7.92 -2.26
C SER A 448 -6.61 8.96 -1.14
N MET A 449 -7.68 9.21 -0.36
CA MET A 449 -7.62 10.08 0.83
C MET A 449 -6.71 9.50 1.92
N LEU A 450 -6.75 8.19 2.16
CA LEU A 450 -5.85 7.51 3.11
C LEU A 450 -4.38 7.55 2.63
N GLN A 451 -4.12 7.36 1.34
CA GLN A 451 -2.78 7.49 0.77
C GLN A 451 -2.22 8.92 0.94
N VAL A 452 -3.03 9.96 0.70
CA VAL A 452 -2.66 11.36 0.97
C VAL A 452 -2.45 11.61 2.47
N LEU A 453 -3.27 11.01 3.33
CA LEU A 453 -3.08 11.07 4.79
C LEU A 453 -1.83 10.32 5.28
N LEU A 454 -1.29 9.36 4.53
CA LEU A 454 -0.08 8.62 4.90
C LEU A 454 1.22 9.26 4.37
N TRP A 455 1.27 9.63 3.09
CA TRP A 455 2.49 10.06 2.40
C TRP A 455 2.43 11.48 1.78
N GLY A 456 1.30 12.18 1.90
CA GLY A 456 1.08 13.53 1.38
C GLY A 456 0.52 13.56 -0.06
N PRO A 457 0.38 14.74 -0.69
CA PRO A 457 0.88 16.04 -0.24
C PRO A 457 0.06 16.61 0.93
N ARG A 458 0.74 17.28 1.86
CA ARG A 458 0.15 17.86 3.06
C ARG A 458 -0.30 19.32 2.85
N GLN A 459 -1.13 19.85 3.74
CA GLN A 459 -1.75 21.18 3.61
C GLN A 459 -0.71 22.33 3.59
N GLU A 460 0.43 22.17 4.23
CA GLU A 460 1.52 23.15 4.29
C GLU A 460 2.16 23.42 2.92
N LEU A 461 2.09 22.45 1.98
CA LEU A 461 2.50 22.65 0.58
C LEU A 461 1.64 23.74 -0.08
N PHE A 462 0.35 23.78 0.24
CA PHE A 462 -0.61 24.72 -0.33
C PHE A 462 -0.65 26.06 0.41
N ALA A 463 -0.14 26.11 1.65
CA ALA A 463 0.05 27.37 2.39
C ALA A 463 1.11 28.29 1.76
N ARG A 464 2.09 27.74 1.03
CA ARG A 464 3.16 28.49 0.35
C ARG A 464 2.96 28.61 -1.16
N SER A 465 2.28 27.67 -1.79
CA SER A 465 2.16 27.57 -3.25
C SER A 465 0.71 27.30 -3.68
N LYS A 466 0.22 28.03 -4.69
CA LYS A 466 -1.13 27.82 -5.24
C LYS A 466 -1.31 26.36 -5.70
N LYS A 467 -2.33 25.66 -5.18
CA LYS A 467 -2.66 24.30 -5.63
C LYS A 467 -2.98 24.30 -7.12
N THR A 468 -2.09 23.71 -7.91
CA THR A 468 -2.15 23.63 -9.37
C THR A 468 -1.72 22.25 -9.82
N LEU A 469 -2.21 21.80 -10.99
CA LEU A 469 -1.85 20.49 -11.54
C LEU A 469 -0.33 20.36 -11.78
N ALA A 470 0.34 21.43 -12.21
CA ALA A 470 1.79 21.46 -12.39
C ALA A 470 2.56 21.22 -11.07
N LEU A 471 2.18 21.91 -9.98
CA LEU A 471 2.77 21.72 -8.65
C LEU A 471 2.59 20.27 -8.15
N LEU A 472 1.40 19.71 -8.36
CA LEU A 472 1.09 18.34 -7.94
C LEU A 472 1.84 17.30 -8.77
N ARG A 473 1.97 17.52 -10.09
CA ARG A 473 2.79 16.67 -10.96
C ARG A 473 4.24 16.64 -10.50
N SER A 474 4.89 17.81 -10.35
CA SER A 474 6.28 17.86 -9.90
C SER A 474 6.49 17.33 -8.47
N TRP A 475 5.48 17.43 -7.60
CA TRP A 475 5.52 16.76 -6.29
C TRP A 475 5.52 15.22 -6.42
N VAL A 476 4.69 14.65 -7.31
CA VAL A 476 4.68 13.20 -7.59
C VAL A 476 6.00 12.74 -8.22
N GLU A 477 6.53 13.50 -9.18
CA GLU A 477 7.81 13.21 -9.86
C GLU A 477 8.97 13.17 -8.86
N VAL A 478 9.09 14.19 -7.99
CA VAL A 478 10.11 14.21 -6.92
C VAL A 478 9.90 13.07 -5.92
N LYS A 479 8.65 12.74 -5.56
CA LYS A 479 8.38 11.61 -4.65
C LYS A 479 8.73 10.25 -5.25
N ARG A 480 8.46 10.03 -6.55
CA ARG A 480 8.88 8.82 -7.28
C ARG A 480 10.40 8.68 -7.26
N ALA A 481 11.13 9.75 -7.57
CA ALA A 481 12.60 9.77 -7.53
C ALA A 481 13.16 9.44 -6.13
N LEU A 482 12.64 10.09 -5.08
CA LEU A 482 13.08 9.85 -3.69
C LEU A 482 12.76 8.43 -3.20
N LEU A 483 11.61 7.87 -3.57
CA LEU A 483 11.23 6.50 -3.21
C LEU A 483 12.15 5.47 -3.88
N LEU A 484 12.50 5.67 -5.15
CA LEU A 484 13.44 4.81 -5.88
C LEU A 484 14.87 4.91 -5.33
N LEU A 485 15.31 6.11 -4.93
CA LEU A 485 16.59 6.30 -4.26
C LEU A 485 16.64 5.53 -2.93
N LYS A 486 15.58 5.61 -2.10
CA LYS A 486 15.47 4.85 -0.85
C LYS A 486 15.60 3.34 -1.07
N PHE A 487 14.99 2.79 -2.14
CA PHE A 487 15.16 1.37 -2.46
C PHE A 487 16.58 1.01 -2.90
N ALA A 488 17.25 1.88 -3.66
CA ALA A 488 18.66 1.68 -4.02
C ALA A 488 19.57 1.68 -2.78
N GLU A 489 19.40 2.66 -1.89
CA GLU A 489 20.12 2.75 -0.61
C GLU A 489 19.86 1.53 0.29
N ASN A 490 18.60 1.14 0.48
CA ASN A 490 18.23 -0.07 1.22
C ASN A 490 18.89 -1.33 0.62
N SER A 491 18.94 -1.45 -0.71
CA SER A 491 19.52 -2.62 -1.39
C SER A 491 21.05 -2.69 -1.35
N ALA A 492 21.73 -1.58 -1.05
CA ALA A 492 23.17 -1.51 -0.83
C ALA A 492 23.55 -1.73 0.64
N GLY A 493 22.63 -1.48 1.57
CA GLY A 493 22.79 -1.82 2.99
C GLY A 493 22.41 -3.27 3.29
N ALA A 494 22.69 -3.72 4.52
CA ALA A 494 22.22 -5.01 5.04
C ALA A 494 20.73 -4.96 5.49
N VAL A 495 19.91 -4.15 4.83
CA VAL A 495 18.47 -4.03 5.14
C VAL A 495 17.74 -5.25 4.57
N GLY A 496 16.89 -5.87 5.38
CA GLY A 496 16.13 -7.06 4.98
C GLY A 496 15.09 -6.80 3.89
N SER A 497 14.33 -7.84 3.54
CA SER A 497 13.29 -7.77 2.49
C SER A 497 12.35 -6.56 2.68
N PRO A 498 11.94 -5.88 1.60
CA PRO A 498 11.06 -4.72 1.64
C PRO A 498 9.77 -4.98 2.41
N SER A 499 9.33 -3.97 3.16
CA SER A 499 8.21 -4.06 4.09
C SER A 499 6.84 -3.88 3.43
N LEU A 500 5.77 -4.29 4.15
CA LEU A 500 4.39 -4.07 3.70
C LEU A 500 4.03 -2.58 3.56
N GLU A 501 4.58 -1.67 4.40
CA GLU A 501 4.35 -0.23 4.20
C GLU A 501 5.01 0.26 2.90
N GLU A 502 6.22 -0.22 2.59
CA GLU A 502 6.91 0.13 1.35
C GLU A 502 6.17 -0.39 0.11
N TRP A 503 5.52 -1.56 0.18
CA TRP A 503 4.61 -2.02 -0.86
C TRP A 503 3.39 -1.10 -1.04
N LEU A 504 2.71 -0.73 0.06
CA LEU A 504 1.55 0.18 0.01
C LEU A 504 1.94 1.56 -0.56
N CYS A 505 3.12 2.06 -0.19
CA CYS A 505 3.71 3.29 -0.71
C CYS A 505 4.04 3.17 -2.21
N CYS A 506 4.61 2.04 -2.66
CA CYS A 506 4.83 1.74 -4.08
C CYS A 506 3.53 1.76 -4.89
N GLN A 507 2.48 1.07 -4.43
CA GLN A 507 1.19 1.03 -5.13
C GLN A 507 0.58 2.44 -5.26
N TYR A 508 0.69 3.28 -4.22
CA TYR A 508 0.30 4.69 -4.29
C TYR A 508 1.07 5.45 -5.36
N PHE A 509 2.40 5.48 -5.30
CA PHE A 509 3.19 6.26 -6.24
C PHE A 509 3.22 5.68 -7.67
N LYS A 510 2.90 4.40 -7.85
CA LYS A 510 2.65 3.74 -9.14
C LYS A 510 1.40 4.30 -9.83
N GLU A 511 0.31 4.49 -9.09
CA GLU A 511 -1.01 4.80 -9.66
C GLU A 511 -1.40 6.29 -9.62
N VAL A 512 -0.82 7.07 -8.69
CA VAL A 512 -1.25 8.45 -8.45
C VAL A 512 -1.04 9.37 -9.66
N SER A 513 -2.07 10.17 -9.95
CA SER A 513 -2.03 11.29 -10.90
C SER A 513 -2.24 12.63 -10.19
N GLU A 514 -1.78 13.72 -10.81
CA GLU A 514 -2.02 15.08 -10.35
C GLU A 514 -3.50 15.46 -10.32
N HIS A 515 -4.33 14.83 -11.15
CA HIS A 515 -5.79 15.03 -11.17
C HIS A 515 -6.45 14.37 -9.96
N THR A 516 -6.08 13.12 -9.66
CA THR A 516 -6.52 12.40 -8.44
C THR A 516 -6.14 13.20 -7.20
N LEU A 517 -4.88 13.65 -7.12
CA LEU A 517 -4.40 14.51 -6.03
C LEU A 517 -5.20 15.81 -5.89
N TYR A 518 -5.49 16.49 -7.00
CA TYR A 518 -6.19 17.77 -6.96
C TYR A 518 -7.59 17.63 -6.36
N GLN A 519 -8.32 16.58 -6.76
CA GLN A 519 -9.65 16.24 -6.25
C GLN A 519 -9.60 15.81 -4.78
N VAL A 520 -8.73 14.86 -4.43
CA VAL A 520 -8.58 14.31 -3.07
C VAL A 520 -8.23 15.40 -2.07
N THR A 521 -7.25 16.25 -2.40
CA THR A 521 -6.86 17.42 -1.59
C THR A 521 -7.87 18.58 -1.66
N GLN A 522 -8.96 18.47 -2.44
CA GLN A 522 -10.10 19.39 -2.40
C GLN A 522 -11.22 18.87 -1.48
N ALA A 523 -11.31 17.55 -1.31
CA ALA A 523 -12.23 16.92 -0.38
C ALA A 523 -11.68 16.87 1.05
N LEU A 524 -10.36 16.67 1.21
CA LEU A 524 -9.69 16.40 2.49
C LEU A 524 -9.31 17.65 3.32
N TYR A 525 -9.03 18.78 2.67
CA TYR A 525 -8.48 20.02 3.26
C TYR A 525 -9.41 21.23 3.10
#